data_AF-A0A7R9FR73-F1
#
_entry.id   AF-A0A7R9FR73-F1
#
_cell.length_a   1.000
_cell.length_b   1.000
_cell.length_c   1.000
_cell.angle_alpha   90.00
_cell.angle_beta   90.00
_cell.angle_gamma   90.00
#
_symmetry.space_group_name_H-M   'P 1'
#
loop_
_entity.id
_entity.type
_entity.pdbx_description
1 polymer ?
#
loop_
_entity_poly.entity_id
_entity_poly.type
_entity_poly.pdbx_seq_one_letter_code
_entity_poly.pdbx_strand_id
1 'polypeptide(L)'
;MEGRSEALSSPGGRILAVMGTFFVVLLLVLVLLLSLVHHSITYLGPARDGPDGARSCFGRCDTEHDGRFPCQCDDGCLIRGECCMDFYLSCDGSSGSTVARDFFSFVVGWIRDSYHSFLGPVTDDELRAFAEFLLEMDQNNVGRLLKVNLQGHISETGEDAAPGPLFAGKLPDEVVSIETVSKMMALFNNYKPNTTEPENETSEEKMWQSFLDSVISTPIVKSAHNFLVQKGAIQDDEAAFEARLRAMWFDMYPRVNGTSPGSSGFEHVFMGEQRTNSVIGFHGWLFFYAQEQQGRMDYLGYKAFRNLTDKGILLENSFNWDGKKKPISSMFIGASPELEMALFTVCFVARPGLSCPIRLGGEGLHVETHVMEYAGESHVGTAFFNISG
;
A
#
# COMPACT_ATOMS: atom_id res chain seq x y z
N MET A 1 2.46 -20.79 -83.11
CA MET A 1 2.88 -19.38 -83.27
C MET A 1 2.33 -18.66 -82.04
N GLU A 2 3.14 -18.61 -80.98
CA GLU A 2 3.87 -17.38 -80.54
C GLU A 2 2.89 -16.40 -79.87
N GLY A 3 3.00 -15.99 -78.60
CA GLY A 3 4.09 -15.98 -77.65
C GLY A 3 4.26 -14.55 -77.13
N ARG A 4 3.94 -14.27 -75.86
CA ARG A 4 4.62 -13.22 -75.06
C ARG A 4 4.30 -13.35 -73.56
N SER A 5 5.38 -13.25 -72.77
CA SER A 5 5.48 -13.35 -71.33
C SER A 5 5.23 -12.03 -70.61
N GLU A 6 4.65 -12.08 -69.40
CA GLU A 6 5.06 -11.22 -68.28
C GLU A 6 5.00 -12.02 -66.97
N ALA A 7 6.06 -11.89 -66.18
CA ALA A 7 6.26 -12.55 -64.89
C ALA A 7 5.86 -11.59 -63.76
N LEU A 8 5.04 -12.05 -62.81
CA LEU A 8 4.83 -11.37 -61.52
C LEU A 8 5.69 -12.03 -60.44
N SER A 9 6.62 -11.28 -59.87
CA SER A 9 7.37 -11.62 -58.66
C SER A 9 6.56 -11.25 -57.40
N SER A 10 6.36 -12.20 -56.48
CA SER A 10 5.61 -12.02 -55.22
C SER A 10 6.45 -11.36 -54.10
N PRO A 11 5.87 -10.51 -53.22
CA PRO A 11 6.61 -9.69 -52.24
C PRO A 11 7.00 -10.42 -50.93
N GLY A 12 6.63 -11.70 -50.77
CA GLY A 12 6.67 -12.39 -49.46
C GLY A 12 8.07 -12.76 -48.92
N GLY A 13 9.11 -12.80 -49.77
CA GLY A 13 10.44 -13.29 -49.36
C GLY A 13 11.31 -12.28 -48.60
N ARG A 14 11.01 -10.97 -48.66
CA ARG A 14 11.85 -9.93 -48.05
C ARG A 14 11.50 -9.62 -46.60
N ILE A 15 10.31 -9.96 -46.13
CA ILE A 15 9.84 -9.62 -44.76
C ILE A 15 10.39 -10.62 -43.73
N LEU A 16 10.48 -11.92 -44.05
CA LEU A 16 11.03 -12.93 -43.15
C LEU A 16 12.54 -12.77 -42.88
N ALA A 17 13.30 -12.26 -43.85
CA ALA A 17 14.74 -12.04 -43.68
C ALA A 17 15.06 -10.86 -42.73
N VAL A 18 14.18 -9.85 -42.68
CA VAL A 18 14.34 -8.65 -41.83
C VAL A 18 13.95 -8.94 -40.38
N MET A 19 12.94 -9.79 -40.14
CA MET A 19 12.54 -10.19 -38.78
C MET A 19 13.60 -11.09 -38.11
N GLY A 20 14.24 -11.98 -38.87
CA GLY A 20 15.30 -12.86 -38.34
C GLY A 20 16.56 -12.11 -37.93
N THR A 21 16.94 -11.06 -38.67
CA THR A 21 18.11 -10.23 -38.32
C THR A 21 17.83 -9.33 -37.11
N PHE A 22 16.59 -8.85 -36.94
CA PHE A 22 16.21 -8.02 -35.79
C PHE A 22 16.25 -8.80 -34.47
N PHE A 23 15.78 -10.05 -34.48
CA PHE A 23 15.80 -10.91 -33.29
C PHE A 23 17.22 -11.27 -32.83
N VAL A 24 18.13 -11.51 -33.80
CA VAL A 24 19.53 -11.82 -33.51
C VAL A 24 20.27 -10.60 -32.92
N VAL A 25 19.99 -9.40 -33.42
CA VAL A 25 20.56 -8.16 -32.88
C VAL A 25 20.04 -7.88 -31.46
N LEU A 26 18.74 -8.08 -31.21
CA LEU A 26 18.15 -7.91 -29.89
C LEU A 26 18.74 -8.88 -28.84
N LEU A 27 18.95 -10.14 -29.23
CA LEU A 27 19.54 -11.15 -28.35
C LEU A 27 21.01 -10.83 -28.02
N LEU A 28 21.78 -10.34 -29.01
CA LEU A 28 23.17 -9.95 -28.82
C LEU A 28 23.31 -8.71 -27.92
N VAL A 29 22.41 -7.74 -28.03
CA VAL A 29 22.37 -6.56 -27.16
C VAL A 29 22.01 -6.96 -25.72
N LEU A 30 21.06 -7.88 -25.53
CA LEU A 30 20.68 -8.37 -24.21
C LEU A 30 21.84 -9.13 -23.52
N VAL A 31 22.58 -9.96 -24.27
CA VAL A 31 23.75 -10.69 -23.75
C VAL A 31 24.89 -9.74 -23.39
N LEU A 32 25.13 -8.70 -24.20
CA LEU A 32 26.13 -7.66 -23.90
C LEU A 32 25.77 -6.87 -22.63
N LEU A 33 24.50 -6.49 -22.46
CA LEU A 33 24.02 -5.79 -21.26
C LEU A 33 24.15 -6.66 -20.01
N LEU A 34 23.80 -7.95 -20.09
CA LEU A 34 23.94 -8.88 -18.96
C LEU A 34 25.41 -9.13 -18.57
N SER A 35 26.33 -9.13 -19.54
CA SER A 35 27.77 -9.26 -19.28
C SER A 35 28.41 -8.01 -18.65
N LEU A 36 27.84 -6.82 -18.89
CA LEU A 36 28.28 -5.57 -18.27
C LEU A 36 27.79 -5.43 -16.82
N VAL A 37 26.63 -5.99 -16.48
CA VAL A 37 26.08 -5.96 -15.11
C VAL A 37 26.86 -6.90 -14.17
N HIS A 38 27.43 -8.00 -14.68
CA HIS A 38 28.25 -8.92 -13.88
C HIS A 38 29.63 -8.38 -13.46
N HIS A 39 30.08 -7.24 -14.00
CA HIS A 39 31.39 -6.66 -13.67
C HIS A 39 31.35 -5.55 -12.59
N SER A 40 30.16 -5.18 -12.10
CA SER A 40 30.00 -4.02 -11.20
C SER A 40 29.62 -4.36 -9.76
N ILE A 41 29.55 -5.64 -9.38
CA ILE A 41 29.20 -6.05 -8.01
C ILE A 41 30.47 -6.37 -7.21
N THR A 42 31.21 -5.35 -6.82
CA THR A 42 32.05 -5.37 -5.61
C THR A 42 32.38 -3.92 -5.27
N TYR A 43 31.90 -3.45 -4.12
CA TYR A 43 32.46 -2.41 -3.23
C TYR A 43 31.31 -1.61 -2.58
N LEU A 44 30.86 -2.07 -1.40
CA LEU A 44 30.13 -1.24 -0.44
C LEU A 44 31.05 -1.02 0.76
N GLY A 45 31.46 0.23 0.96
CA GLY A 45 32.11 0.73 2.18
C GLY A 45 31.12 1.50 3.07
N PRO A 46 31.41 1.70 4.36
CA PRO A 46 30.41 2.14 5.35
C PRO A 46 30.16 3.65 5.31
N ALA A 47 28.91 4.03 5.56
CA ALA A 47 28.43 5.41 5.66
C ALA A 47 28.92 6.12 6.94
N ARG A 48 29.24 7.42 6.85
CA ARG A 48 29.49 8.32 7.99
C ARG A 48 28.45 9.43 8.00
N ASP A 49 27.94 9.74 9.19
CA ASP A 49 26.86 10.70 9.44
C ASP A 49 27.26 12.17 9.22
N GLY A 50 26.34 12.95 8.62
CA GLY A 50 26.41 14.38 8.37
C GLY A 50 25.00 14.98 8.15
N PRO A 51 24.81 16.31 8.32
CA PRO A 51 23.51 16.94 8.56
C PRO A 51 22.56 16.87 7.35
N ASP A 52 21.25 16.84 7.60
CA ASP A 52 20.17 16.45 6.65
C ASP A 52 20.13 17.18 5.29
N GLY A 53 20.79 18.34 5.13
CA GLY A 53 20.96 19.01 3.82
C GLY A 53 22.06 18.42 2.94
N ALA A 54 22.90 17.52 3.46
CA ALA A 54 24.07 16.97 2.78
C ALA A 54 23.75 15.79 1.84
N ARG A 55 22.52 15.26 1.89
CA ARG A 55 22.10 14.06 1.13
C ARG A 55 21.21 14.35 -0.09
N SER A 56 21.00 15.64 -0.42
CA SER A 56 20.15 16.10 -1.52
C SER A 56 20.92 17.00 -2.49
N CYS A 57 20.50 17.00 -3.75
CA CYS A 57 20.97 17.88 -4.82
C CYS A 57 20.17 19.18 -4.99
N PHE A 58 19.14 19.42 -4.17
CA PHE A 58 18.39 20.67 -4.21
C PHE A 58 19.30 21.88 -3.95
N GLY A 59 19.46 22.74 -4.95
CA GLY A 59 20.35 23.91 -4.90
C GLY A 59 21.86 23.61 -4.96
N ARG A 60 22.23 22.36 -5.30
CA ARG A 60 23.63 21.90 -5.42
C ARG A 60 24.01 21.40 -6.82
N CYS A 61 23.12 21.53 -7.81
CA CYS A 61 23.44 21.20 -9.20
C CYS A 61 24.55 22.10 -9.75
N ASP A 62 25.35 21.56 -10.68
CA ASP A 62 26.49 22.25 -11.31
C ASP A 62 27.58 22.74 -10.32
N THR A 63 27.62 22.19 -9.10
CA THR A 63 28.68 22.50 -8.13
C THR A 63 29.88 21.58 -8.34
N GLU A 64 31.10 22.06 -8.04
CA GLU A 64 32.30 21.20 -8.08
C GLU A 64 32.24 20.15 -6.96
N HIS A 65 32.87 19.00 -7.20
CA HIS A 65 32.99 17.93 -6.22
C HIS A 65 33.53 18.45 -4.88
N ASP A 66 32.80 18.20 -3.80
CA ASP A 66 33.21 18.54 -2.43
C ASP A 66 33.11 17.31 -1.52
N GLY A 67 34.28 16.77 -1.17
CA GLY A 67 34.42 15.55 -0.36
C GLY A 67 33.97 15.70 1.11
N ARG A 68 33.45 16.87 1.50
CA ARG A 68 32.77 17.06 2.78
C ARG A 68 31.33 16.55 2.76
N PHE A 69 30.74 16.35 1.58
CA PHE A 69 29.38 15.81 1.44
C PHE A 69 29.39 14.29 1.26
N PRO A 70 28.40 13.57 1.81
CA PRO A 70 28.26 12.12 1.68
C PRO A 70 27.84 11.68 0.27
N CYS A 71 27.44 12.61 -0.58
CA CYS A 71 27.11 12.40 -1.99
C CYS A 71 27.32 13.68 -2.81
N GLN A 72 27.56 13.52 -4.11
CA GLN A 72 27.88 14.60 -5.06
C GLN A 72 26.72 14.88 -6.02
N CYS A 73 26.73 16.08 -6.59
CA CYS A 73 25.71 16.59 -7.51
C CYS A 73 26.30 17.19 -8.80
N ASP A 74 27.55 16.84 -9.11
CA ASP A 74 28.23 17.15 -10.37
C ASP A 74 28.06 15.99 -11.37
N ASP A 75 28.13 16.26 -12.67
CA ASP A 75 28.01 15.24 -13.73
C ASP A 75 29.01 14.07 -13.58
N GLY A 76 30.17 14.33 -12.97
CA GLY A 76 31.17 13.32 -12.70
C GLY A 76 30.79 12.32 -11.59
N CYS A 77 29.77 12.62 -10.78
CA CYS A 77 29.28 11.71 -9.74
C CYS A 77 28.77 10.39 -10.35
N LEU A 78 28.25 10.43 -11.58
CA LEU A 78 27.74 9.26 -12.31
C LEU A 78 28.86 8.25 -12.62
N ILE A 79 30.06 8.76 -12.89
CA ILE A 79 31.24 7.94 -13.19
C ILE A 79 31.83 7.39 -11.89
N ARG A 80 31.77 8.17 -10.80
CA ARG A 80 32.37 7.82 -9.50
C ARG A 80 31.43 7.03 -8.58
N GLY A 81 30.14 6.94 -8.92
CA GLY A 81 29.13 6.17 -8.17
C GLY A 81 28.74 6.79 -6.82
N GLU A 82 28.84 8.11 -6.70
CA GLU A 82 28.67 8.84 -5.44
C GLU A 82 27.54 9.89 -5.51
N CYS A 83 26.63 9.79 -6.48
CA CYS A 83 25.53 10.75 -6.64
C CYS A 83 24.55 10.73 -5.46
N CYS A 84 23.97 11.89 -5.14
CA CYS A 84 22.84 11.92 -4.21
C CYS A 84 21.62 11.21 -4.82
N MET A 85 20.75 10.68 -3.96
CA MET A 85 19.59 9.87 -4.38
C MET A 85 18.64 10.64 -5.32
N ASP A 86 18.58 11.96 -5.18
CA ASP A 86 17.76 12.89 -5.96
C ASP A 86 18.51 13.56 -7.13
N PHE A 87 19.73 13.13 -7.46
CA PHE A 87 20.55 13.72 -8.53
C PHE A 87 19.82 13.74 -9.89
N TYR A 88 19.22 12.62 -10.28
CA TYR A 88 18.46 12.53 -11.54
C TYR A 88 17.19 13.40 -11.56
N LEU A 89 16.59 13.62 -10.39
CA LEU A 89 15.38 14.43 -10.26
C LEU A 89 15.70 15.93 -10.18
N SER A 90 16.90 16.28 -9.73
CA SER A 90 17.30 17.65 -9.45
C SER A 90 18.21 18.26 -10.52
N CYS A 91 19.09 17.47 -11.15
CA CYS A 91 20.22 17.98 -11.96
C CYS A 91 20.35 17.39 -13.38
N ASP A 92 19.63 16.34 -13.78
CA ASP A 92 19.77 15.70 -15.11
C ASP A 92 19.10 16.51 -16.25
N GLY A 93 19.66 17.70 -16.49
CA GLY A 93 19.35 18.57 -17.62
C GLY A 93 20.51 18.79 -18.59
N SER A 94 21.71 18.26 -18.30
CA SER A 94 22.93 18.79 -18.89
C SER A 94 23.88 17.70 -19.41
N SER A 95 24.00 17.63 -20.75
CA SER A 95 25.14 17.09 -21.52
C SER A 95 25.13 15.61 -21.98
N GLY A 96 24.62 15.37 -23.20
CA GLY A 96 24.83 14.14 -23.98
C GLY A 96 24.09 14.13 -25.32
N SER A 97 24.74 13.63 -26.38
CA SER A 97 24.28 13.57 -27.78
C SER A 97 22.77 13.33 -27.94
N THR A 98 22.07 14.30 -28.54
CA THR A 98 20.60 14.38 -28.62
C THR A 98 19.96 13.13 -29.21
N VAL A 99 20.54 12.53 -30.25
CA VAL A 99 19.90 11.40 -30.96
C VAL A 99 19.92 10.10 -30.15
N ALA A 100 21.00 9.82 -29.43
CA ALA A 100 21.09 8.63 -28.57
C ALA A 100 20.26 8.80 -27.29
N ARG A 101 20.21 10.03 -26.76
CA ARG A 101 19.36 10.40 -25.62
C ARG A 101 17.88 10.32 -25.99
N ASP A 102 17.49 10.78 -27.17
CA ASP A 102 16.12 10.72 -27.66
C ASP A 102 15.67 9.29 -27.89
N PHE A 103 16.52 8.44 -28.48
CA PHE A 103 16.19 7.02 -28.67
C PHE A 103 16.14 6.25 -27.34
N PHE A 104 17.10 6.47 -26.44
CA PHE A 104 17.11 5.83 -25.12
C PHE A 104 15.95 6.34 -24.25
N SER A 105 15.67 7.64 -24.24
CA SER A 105 14.51 8.24 -23.57
C SER A 105 13.19 7.80 -24.19
N PHE A 106 13.13 7.56 -25.50
CA PHE A 106 11.96 7.00 -26.17
C PHE A 106 11.73 5.55 -25.77
N VAL A 107 12.77 4.71 -25.74
CA VAL A 107 12.65 3.29 -25.37
C VAL A 107 12.36 3.14 -23.88
N VAL A 108 13.06 3.87 -23.00
CA VAL A 108 12.80 3.89 -21.55
C VAL A 108 11.44 4.51 -21.27
N GLY A 109 11.07 5.59 -21.96
CA GLY A 109 9.75 6.19 -21.90
C GLY A 109 8.66 5.20 -22.33
N TRP A 110 8.84 4.49 -23.45
CA TRP A 110 7.89 3.49 -23.92
C TRP A 110 7.77 2.28 -22.99
N ILE A 111 8.88 1.81 -22.38
CA ILE A 111 8.86 0.74 -21.38
C ILE A 111 8.16 1.22 -20.10
N ARG A 112 8.46 2.45 -19.64
CA ARG A 112 7.82 3.09 -18.49
C ARG A 112 6.32 3.28 -18.74
N ASP A 113 5.93 3.79 -19.90
CA ASP A 113 4.53 4.01 -20.27
C ASP A 113 3.80 2.65 -20.43
N SER A 114 4.48 1.63 -20.94
CA SER A 114 3.94 0.26 -21.01
C SER A 114 3.79 -0.38 -19.62
N TYR A 115 4.72 -0.13 -18.69
CA TYR A 115 4.65 -0.62 -17.30
C TYR A 115 3.61 0.16 -16.47
N HIS A 116 3.52 1.48 -16.63
CA HIS A 116 2.48 2.32 -16.01
C HIS A 116 1.09 2.02 -16.56
N SER A 117 0.98 1.61 -17.82
CA SER A 117 -0.30 1.16 -18.38
C SER A 117 -0.78 -0.17 -17.78
N PHE A 118 0.12 -0.95 -17.15
CA PHE A 118 -0.22 -2.24 -16.54
C PHE A 118 -0.34 -2.19 -15.00
N LEU A 119 0.49 -1.40 -14.30
CA LEU A 119 0.48 -1.31 -12.82
C LEU A 119 -0.05 0.03 -12.29
N GLY A 120 -0.43 0.97 -13.16
CA GLY A 120 -0.80 2.33 -12.76
C GLY A 120 0.42 3.25 -12.57
N PRO A 121 0.20 4.52 -12.21
CA PRO A 121 1.26 5.52 -12.20
C PRO A 121 2.22 5.44 -11.01
N VAL A 122 1.93 4.57 -10.03
CA VAL A 122 2.73 4.38 -8.82
C VAL A 122 3.53 3.08 -8.93
N THR A 123 4.85 3.10 -8.71
CA THR A 123 5.69 1.89 -8.72
C THR A 123 5.66 1.17 -7.36
N ASP A 124 6.08 -0.10 -7.34
CA ASP A 124 6.09 -0.90 -6.11
C ASP A 124 7.09 -0.36 -5.07
N ASP A 125 8.24 0.13 -5.50
CA ASP A 125 9.24 0.71 -4.59
C ASP A 125 8.77 2.03 -3.98
N GLU A 126 7.98 2.81 -4.73
CA GLU A 126 7.32 4.00 -4.20
C GLU A 126 6.25 3.65 -3.16
N LEU A 127 5.45 2.60 -3.40
CA LEU A 127 4.47 2.12 -2.42
C LEU A 127 5.15 1.65 -1.12
N ARG A 128 6.24 0.88 -1.23
CA ARG A 128 7.04 0.43 -0.08
C ARG A 128 7.65 1.61 0.69
N ALA A 129 8.29 2.54 -0.01
CA ALA A 129 8.92 3.69 0.62
C ALA A 129 7.89 4.62 1.27
N PHE A 130 6.75 4.82 0.61
CA PHE A 130 5.69 5.69 1.13
C PHE A 130 5.00 5.09 2.35
N ALA A 131 4.76 3.78 2.38
CA ALA A 131 4.21 3.10 3.55
C ALA A 131 5.11 3.25 4.79
N GLU A 132 6.43 3.13 4.62
CA GLU A 132 7.37 3.38 5.72
C GLU A 132 7.37 4.82 6.18
N PHE A 133 7.34 5.75 5.22
CA PHE A 133 7.24 7.16 5.53
C PHE A 133 5.99 7.48 6.36
N LEU A 134 4.83 6.91 6.02
CA LEU A 134 3.62 7.06 6.83
C LEU A 134 3.76 6.45 8.23
N LEU A 135 4.36 5.26 8.35
CA LEU A 135 4.58 4.62 9.65
C LEU A 135 5.50 5.45 10.57
N GLU A 136 6.54 6.06 10.00
CA GLU A 136 7.44 6.91 10.76
C GLU A 136 6.79 8.22 11.21
N MET A 137 5.86 8.75 10.42
CA MET A 137 5.10 9.96 10.75
C MET A 137 3.89 9.73 11.65
N ASP A 138 3.51 8.48 11.94
CA ASP A 138 2.31 8.14 12.71
C ASP A 138 2.44 8.54 14.19
N GLN A 139 2.18 9.80 14.50
CA GLN A 139 2.28 10.37 15.85
C GLN A 139 1.27 9.78 16.82
N ASN A 140 0.15 9.26 16.30
CA ASN A 140 -0.91 8.63 17.07
C ASN A 140 -0.72 7.09 17.15
N ASN A 141 0.42 6.56 16.67
CA ASN A 141 0.79 5.18 16.91
C ASN A 141 0.98 4.92 18.41
N VAL A 142 0.35 3.86 18.90
CA VAL A 142 0.33 3.51 20.33
C VAL A 142 1.04 2.19 20.61
N GLY A 143 1.73 1.60 19.64
CA GLY A 143 2.39 0.29 19.75
C GLY A 143 3.22 0.13 21.03
N ARG A 144 4.07 1.13 21.34
CA ARG A 144 4.89 1.17 22.56
C ARG A 144 4.11 1.18 23.88
N LEU A 145 2.83 1.56 23.85
CA LEU A 145 1.96 1.66 25.03
C LEU A 145 1.16 0.38 25.26
N LEU A 146 1.07 -0.49 24.25
CA LEU A 146 0.25 -1.69 24.30
C LEU A 146 1.04 -2.88 24.89
N LYS A 147 0.32 -3.69 25.66
CA LYS A 147 0.79 -4.99 26.13
C LYS A 147 -0.14 -6.06 25.61
N VAL A 148 0.35 -6.83 24.64
CA VAL A 148 -0.38 -7.97 24.07
C VAL A 148 0.18 -9.29 24.59
N ASN A 149 -0.71 -10.25 24.80
CA ASN A 149 -0.41 -11.61 25.19
C ASN A 149 -0.63 -12.53 23.98
N LEU A 150 0.41 -12.74 23.17
CA LEU A 150 0.34 -13.54 21.93
C LEU A 150 0.03 -15.03 22.20
N GLN A 151 0.37 -15.54 23.38
CA GLN A 151 0.11 -16.92 23.78
C GLN A 151 0.68 -17.95 22.78
N GLY A 152 -0.08 -18.96 22.39
CA GLY A 152 0.38 -20.06 21.55
C GLY A 152 0.17 -19.84 20.05
N HIS A 153 1.01 -20.53 19.28
CA HIS A 153 0.84 -20.69 17.84
C HIS A 153 -0.32 -21.67 17.57
N ILE A 154 -1.31 -21.25 16.78
CA ILE A 154 -2.47 -22.08 16.46
C ILE A 154 -2.09 -23.19 15.46
N SER A 155 -2.52 -24.41 15.73
CA SER A 155 -2.31 -25.56 14.82
C SER A 155 -3.14 -25.44 13.54
N GLU A 156 -2.84 -26.27 12.54
CA GLU A 156 -3.67 -26.40 11.33
C GLU A 156 -5.11 -26.85 11.65
N THR A 157 -5.31 -27.62 12.73
CA THR A 157 -6.64 -28.03 13.21
C THR A 157 -7.44 -26.87 13.81
N GLY A 158 -6.78 -25.75 14.11
CA GLY A 158 -7.41 -24.54 14.61
C GLY A 158 -7.92 -24.68 16.05
N GLU A 159 -7.30 -25.55 16.84
CA GLU A 159 -7.60 -25.71 18.27
C GLU A 159 -7.15 -24.48 19.05
N ASP A 160 -7.82 -24.20 20.16
CA ASP A 160 -7.48 -23.06 21.02
C ASP A 160 -6.06 -23.22 21.61
N ALA A 161 -5.17 -22.31 21.21
CA ALA A 161 -3.79 -22.20 21.70
C ALA A 161 -3.60 -20.98 22.61
N ALA A 162 -4.67 -20.29 22.99
CA ALA A 162 -4.66 -19.03 23.70
C ALA A 162 -5.79 -18.96 24.75
N PRO A 163 -5.66 -19.68 25.88
CA PRO A 163 -6.72 -19.77 26.90
C PRO A 163 -7.00 -18.46 27.66
N GLY A 164 -6.27 -17.39 27.40
CA GLY A 164 -6.48 -16.05 27.97
C GLY A 164 -6.73 -14.98 26.89
N PRO A 165 -7.03 -13.74 27.29
CA PRO A 165 -7.24 -12.65 26.34
C PRO A 165 -5.92 -12.23 25.67
N LEU A 166 -6.04 -11.72 24.43
CA LEU A 166 -4.96 -11.07 23.70
C LEU A 166 -4.57 -9.74 24.37
N PHE A 167 -5.54 -8.94 24.78
CA PHE A 167 -5.28 -7.69 25.53
C PHE A 167 -5.38 -7.95 27.03
N ALA A 168 -4.26 -7.84 27.73
CA ALA A 168 -4.14 -8.19 29.15
C ALA A 168 -4.80 -7.17 30.13
N GLY A 169 -5.60 -6.23 29.63
CA GLY A 169 -6.26 -5.21 30.43
C GLY A 169 -6.83 -4.07 29.58
N LYS A 170 -7.28 -3.01 30.26
CA LYS A 170 -7.80 -1.81 29.61
C LYS A 170 -6.70 -1.03 28.86
N LEU A 171 -7.09 -0.39 27.77
CA LEU A 171 -6.25 0.61 27.11
C LEU A 171 -5.89 1.74 28.08
N PRO A 172 -4.65 2.26 28.03
CA PRO A 172 -4.27 3.47 28.77
C PRO A 172 -5.16 4.66 28.39
N ASP A 173 -5.47 5.52 29.36
CA ASP A 173 -6.30 6.72 29.14
C ASP A 173 -5.73 7.62 28.03
N GLU A 174 -4.40 7.70 27.93
CA GLU A 174 -3.71 8.44 26.85
C GLU A 174 -4.06 7.91 25.45
N VAL A 175 -4.24 6.60 25.28
CA VAL A 175 -4.65 5.98 24.00
C VAL A 175 -6.11 6.34 23.69
N VAL A 176 -7.00 6.19 24.67
CA VAL A 176 -8.44 6.48 24.49
C VAL A 176 -8.70 7.97 24.28
N SER A 177 -7.80 8.83 24.76
CA SER A 177 -7.91 10.29 24.60
C SER A 177 -7.47 10.81 23.23
N ILE A 178 -6.80 10.00 22.41
CA ILE A 178 -6.45 10.37 21.03
C ILE A 178 -7.75 10.58 20.26
N GLU A 179 -7.88 11.72 19.58
CA GLU A 179 -9.13 12.14 18.96
C GLU A 179 -9.66 11.11 17.94
N THR A 180 -8.81 10.63 17.03
CA THR A 180 -9.19 9.66 16.01
C THR A 180 -9.57 8.31 16.62
N VAL A 181 -8.85 7.85 17.65
CA VAL A 181 -9.17 6.62 18.41
C VAL A 181 -10.52 6.75 19.12
N SER A 182 -10.74 7.84 19.85
CA SER A 182 -11.97 8.10 20.60
C SER A 182 -13.19 8.15 19.66
N LYS A 183 -13.06 8.88 18.54
CA LYS A 183 -14.13 8.99 17.54
C LYS A 183 -14.39 7.67 16.84
N MET A 184 -13.36 6.90 16.49
CA MET A 184 -13.52 5.55 15.94
C MET A 184 -14.26 4.63 16.91
N MET A 185 -13.83 4.59 18.18
CA MET A 185 -14.46 3.75 19.21
C MET A 185 -15.91 4.15 19.47
N ALA A 186 -16.28 5.42 19.29
CA ALA A 186 -17.67 5.86 19.42
C ALA A 186 -18.58 5.21 18.37
N LEU A 187 -18.08 4.90 17.17
CA LEU A 187 -18.82 4.21 16.10
C LEU A 187 -19.26 2.80 16.53
N PHE A 188 -18.56 2.19 17.48
CA PHE A 188 -18.79 0.80 17.88
C PHE A 188 -20.10 0.58 18.61
N ASN A 189 -20.67 1.62 19.22
CA ASN A 189 -21.84 1.51 20.10
C ASN A 189 -23.16 1.25 19.35
N ASN A 190 -23.25 1.65 18.08
CA ASN A 190 -24.47 1.52 17.28
C ASN A 190 -24.39 0.43 16.20
N TYR A 191 -23.21 -0.16 16.01
CA TYR A 191 -22.96 -1.09 14.92
C TYR A 191 -23.74 -2.39 15.02
N LYS A 192 -24.34 -2.82 13.90
CA LYS A 192 -25.01 -4.12 13.78
C LYS A 192 -24.20 -5.06 12.89
N PRO A 193 -23.70 -6.18 13.42
CA PRO A 193 -22.86 -7.07 12.63
C PRO A 193 -23.60 -7.87 11.54
N ASN A 194 -24.93 -7.83 11.51
CA ASN A 194 -25.73 -8.61 10.57
C ASN A 194 -26.02 -7.81 9.28
N THR A 195 -25.31 -8.13 8.20
CA THR A 195 -25.40 -7.45 6.88
C THR A 195 -26.76 -7.57 6.19
N THR A 196 -27.74 -8.26 6.78
CA THR A 196 -29.09 -8.43 6.23
C THR A 196 -30.13 -7.55 6.92
N GLU A 197 -29.75 -6.90 8.03
CA GLU A 197 -30.60 -5.96 8.74
C GLU A 197 -30.34 -4.54 8.23
N PRO A 198 -31.40 -3.76 7.90
CA PRO A 198 -31.22 -2.37 7.55
C PRO A 198 -30.75 -1.55 8.76
N GLU A 199 -29.75 -0.70 8.52
CA GLU A 199 -29.23 0.26 9.49
C GLU A 199 -29.87 1.63 9.33
N ASN A 200 -29.93 2.40 10.43
CA ASN A 200 -30.59 3.70 10.44
C ASN A 200 -29.56 4.81 10.21
N GLU A 201 -29.26 5.03 8.94
CA GLU A 201 -28.19 5.87 8.41
C GLU A 201 -28.12 7.28 9.04
N THR A 202 -29.26 7.89 9.35
CA THR A 202 -29.32 9.33 9.68
C THR A 202 -28.74 9.70 11.06
N SER A 203 -28.71 8.77 12.02
CA SER A 203 -28.06 9.02 13.33
C SER A 203 -26.58 8.68 13.33
N GLU A 204 -26.17 7.72 12.49
CA GLU A 204 -24.79 7.23 12.38
C GLU A 204 -23.94 8.15 11.49
N GLU A 205 -24.56 8.82 10.51
CA GLU A 205 -23.93 9.77 9.60
C GLU A 205 -23.11 10.85 10.32
N LYS A 206 -23.69 11.45 11.36
CA LYS A 206 -22.98 12.48 12.14
C LYS A 206 -21.75 11.95 12.86
N MET A 207 -21.77 10.68 13.27
CA MET A 207 -20.67 10.08 14.02
C MET A 207 -19.53 9.71 13.09
N TRP A 208 -19.82 9.02 11.99
CA TRP A 208 -18.77 8.63 11.05
C TRP A 208 -18.22 9.85 10.31
N GLN A 209 -19.02 10.87 10.01
CA GLN A 209 -18.51 12.11 9.41
C GLN A 209 -17.54 12.82 10.37
N SER A 210 -17.88 12.93 11.66
CA SER A 210 -16.98 13.52 12.67
C SER A 210 -15.66 12.76 12.81
N PHE A 211 -15.70 11.42 12.67
CA PHE A 211 -14.50 10.58 12.60
C PHE A 211 -13.70 10.85 11.31
N LEU A 212 -14.35 10.84 10.15
CA LEU A 212 -13.71 11.12 8.86
C LEU A 212 -13.02 12.49 8.84
N ASP A 213 -13.69 13.54 9.33
CA ASP A 213 -13.14 14.89 9.45
C ASP A 213 -11.85 14.90 10.28
N SER A 214 -11.85 14.16 11.41
CA SER A 214 -10.64 14.07 12.26
C SER A 214 -9.50 13.38 11.55
N VAL A 215 -9.78 12.31 10.81
CA VAL A 215 -8.79 11.50 10.09
C VAL A 215 -8.21 12.27 8.90
N ILE A 216 -9.04 12.94 8.09
CA ILE A 216 -8.60 13.76 6.95
C ILE A 216 -7.75 14.95 7.39
N SER A 217 -8.02 15.50 8.58
CA SER A 217 -7.24 16.62 9.11
C SER A 217 -5.78 16.24 9.46
N THR A 218 -5.49 14.94 9.62
CA THR A 218 -4.17 14.45 10.05
C THR A 218 -3.09 14.63 8.98
N PRO A 219 -1.81 14.80 9.39
CA PRO A 219 -0.70 14.81 8.45
C PRO A 219 -0.57 13.54 7.61
N ILE A 220 -1.02 12.40 8.15
CA ILE A 220 -0.99 11.09 7.49
C ILE A 220 -1.88 11.09 6.25
N VAL A 221 -3.16 11.44 6.40
CA VAL A 221 -4.10 11.42 5.27
C VAL A 221 -3.80 12.54 4.26
N LYS A 222 -3.33 13.71 4.73
CA LYS A 222 -2.84 14.77 3.84
C LYS A 222 -1.63 14.32 3.02
N SER A 223 -0.72 13.58 3.63
CA SER A 223 0.44 13.01 2.92
C SER A 223 -0.01 11.97 1.89
N ALA A 224 -1.00 11.14 2.22
CA ALA A 224 -1.58 10.17 1.28
C ALA A 224 -2.26 10.86 0.09
N HIS A 225 -3.05 11.92 0.33
CA HIS A 225 -3.62 12.75 -0.73
C HIS A 225 -2.52 13.30 -1.65
N ASN A 226 -1.52 13.98 -1.08
CA ASN A 226 -0.43 14.59 -1.83
C ASN A 226 0.37 13.57 -2.63
N PHE A 227 0.63 12.39 -2.06
CA PHE A 227 1.30 11.30 -2.77
C PHE A 227 0.51 10.86 -4.00
N LEU A 228 -0.79 10.60 -3.84
CA LEU A 228 -1.65 10.18 -4.95
C LEU A 228 -1.78 11.27 -6.03
N VAL A 229 -1.85 12.55 -5.64
CA VAL A 229 -1.84 13.71 -6.56
C VAL A 229 -0.54 13.77 -7.34
N GLN A 230 0.62 13.70 -6.66
CA GLN A 230 1.93 13.78 -7.29
C GLN A 230 2.18 12.62 -8.26
N LYS A 231 1.60 11.45 -8.00
CA LYS A 231 1.63 10.33 -8.92
C LYS A 231 0.57 10.43 -10.02
N GLY A 232 -0.26 11.47 -10.06
CA GLY A 232 -1.33 11.61 -11.04
C GLY A 232 -2.40 10.51 -10.94
N ALA A 233 -2.50 9.85 -9.79
CA ALA A 233 -3.52 8.83 -9.52
C ALA A 233 -4.88 9.45 -9.18
N ILE A 234 -4.86 10.69 -8.67
CA ILE A 234 -6.04 11.52 -8.39
C ILE A 234 -5.78 12.98 -8.80
N GLN A 235 -6.85 13.77 -8.87
CA GLN A 235 -6.75 15.22 -9.08
C GLN A 235 -6.37 15.94 -7.78
N ASP A 236 -5.72 17.09 -7.91
CA ASP A 236 -5.40 17.98 -6.77
C ASP A 236 -6.64 18.76 -6.33
N ASP A 237 -7.53 18.08 -5.61
CA ASP A 237 -8.78 18.62 -5.10
C ASP A 237 -9.13 17.93 -3.77
N GLU A 238 -8.84 18.62 -2.66
CA GLU A 238 -9.08 18.11 -1.31
C GLU A 238 -10.55 17.78 -1.05
N ALA A 239 -11.49 18.58 -1.58
CA ALA A 239 -12.92 18.35 -1.39
C ALA A 239 -13.39 17.12 -2.18
N ALA A 240 -12.88 16.93 -3.40
CA ALA A 240 -13.14 15.71 -4.17
C ALA A 240 -12.52 14.48 -3.51
N PHE A 241 -11.33 14.61 -2.90
CA PHE A 241 -10.70 13.52 -2.17
C PHE A 241 -11.47 13.13 -0.92
N GLU A 242 -11.95 14.11 -0.14
CA GLU A 242 -12.86 13.86 0.99
C GLU A 242 -14.15 13.15 0.55
N ALA A 243 -14.80 13.66 -0.51
CA ALA A 243 -16.00 13.04 -1.05
C ALA A 243 -15.74 11.60 -1.51
N ARG A 244 -14.56 11.34 -2.07
CA ARG A 244 -14.14 9.99 -2.48
C ARG A 244 -13.86 9.09 -1.27
N LEU A 245 -13.23 9.59 -0.21
CA LEU A 245 -13.03 8.82 1.03
C LEU A 245 -14.37 8.46 1.67
N ARG A 246 -15.30 9.42 1.73
CA ARG A 246 -16.68 9.22 2.18
C ARG A 246 -17.33 8.09 1.39
N ALA A 247 -17.32 8.17 0.06
CA ALA A 247 -17.92 7.16 -0.79
C ALA A 247 -17.24 5.79 -0.62
N MET A 248 -15.92 5.76 -0.66
CA MET A 248 -15.13 4.54 -0.59
C MET A 248 -15.36 3.75 0.72
N TRP A 249 -15.43 4.45 1.84
CA TRP A 249 -15.42 3.85 3.17
C TRP A 249 -16.78 3.80 3.85
N PHE A 250 -17.66 4.77 3.63
CA PHE A 250 -18.88 4.97 4.43
C PHE A 250 -20.19 4.89 3.65
N ASP A 251 -20.18 5.01 2.31
CA ASP A 251 -21.41 4.77 1.55
C ASP A 251 -21.85 3.31 1.70
N MET A 252 -23.15 3.13 1.96
CA MET A 252 -23.75 1.83 2.18
C MET A 252 -24.02 1.11 0.85
N TYR A 253 -23.66 -0.17 0.78
CA TYR A 253 -23.94 -1.03 -0.36
C TYR A 253 -24.41 -2.43 0.08
N PRO A 254 -25.15 -3.16 -0.77
CA PRO A 254 -25.61 -4.50 -0.43
C PRO A 254 -24.49 -5.53 -0.60
N ARG A 255 -24.29 -6.39 0.41
CA ARG A 255 -23.34 -7.53 0.33
C ARG A 255 -23.92 -8.75 -0.39
N VAL A 256 -25.24 -8.81 -0.50
CA VAL A 256 -25.99 -9.89 -1.14
C VAL A 256 -26.89 -9.28 -2.20
N ASN A 257 -26.82 -9.80 -3.42
CA ASN A 257 -27.66 -9.30 -4.51
C ASN A 257 -29.14 -9.36 -4.13
N GLY A 258 -29.84 -8.24 -4.29
CA GLY A 258 -31.27 -8.11 -4.01
C GLY A 258 -31.63 -7.81 -2.55
N THR A 259 -30.66 -7.57 -1.67
CA THR A 259 -30.92 -7.04 -0.32
C THR A 259 -30.79 -5.51 -0.30
N SER A 260 -31.36 -4.88 0.74
CA SER A 260 -31.09 -3.48 1.02
C SER A 260 -29.60 -3.25 1.33
N PRO A 261 -29.06 -2.05 1.04
CA PRO A 261 -27.77 -1.62 1.58
C PRO A 261 -27.79 -1.70 3.11
N GLY A 262 -26.73 -2.24 3.69
CA GLY A 262 -26.61 -2.50 5.14
C GLY A 262 -25.18 -2.87 5.52
N SER A 263 -24.22 -2.35 4.77
CA SER A 263 -22.78 -2.59 4.93
C SER A 263 -22.01 -1.47 4.27
N SER A 264 -20.93 -1.05 4.92
CA SER A 264 -19.92 -0.15 4.37
C SER A 264 -18.55 -0.80 4.32
N GLY A 265 -17.60 -0.17 3.60
CA GLY A 265 -16.21 -0.63 3.59
C GLY A 265 -15.55 -0.52 4.96
N PHE A 266 -15.85 0.56 5.69
CA PHE A 266 -15.34 0.82 7.02
C PHE A 266 -15.79 -0.25 8.02
N GLU A 267 -17.09 -0.52 8.08
CA GLU A 267 -17.64 -1.54 8.98
C GLU A 267 -17.05 -2.90 8.68
N HIS A 268 -17.01 -3.30 7.42
CA HIS A 268 -16.46 -4.59 7.06
C HIS A 268 -14.99 -4.73 7.44
N VAL A 269 -14.15 -3.75 7.11
CA VAL A 269 -12.72 -3.82 7.39
C VAL A 269 -12.43 -3.70 8.88
N PHE A 270 -12.95 -2.66 9.54
CA PHE A 270 -12.53 -2.33 10.91
C PHE A 270 -13.39 -2.98 12.00
N MET A 271 -14.63 -3.37 11.69
CA MET A 271 -15.59 -3.87 12.69
C MET A 271 -16.01 -5.31 12.41
N GLY A 272 -15.99 -5.73 11.14
CA GLY A 272 -16.31 -7.08 10.73
C GLY A 272 -17.78 -7.42 10.80
N GLU A 273 -18.19 -8.36 9.96
CA GLU A 273 -19.59 -8.73 9.80
C GLU A 273 -19.79 -10.21 10.10
N GLN A 274 -21.00 -10.56 10.51
CA GLN A 274 -21.38 -11.94 10.78
C GLN A 274 -22.37 -12.47 9.76
N ARG A 275 -22.05 -13.66 9.22
CA ARG A 275 -23.00 -14.52 8.52
C ARG A 275 -23.50 -15.60 9.47
N THR A 276 -24.33 -16.53 8.98
CA THR A 276 -24.92 -17.61 9.78
C THR A 276 -23.86 -18.38 10.58
N ASN A 277 -22.75 -18.78 9.95
CA ASN A 277 -21.73 -19.64 10.54
C ASN A 277 -20.30 -19.10 10.41
N SER A 278 -20.12 -17.83 10.04
CA SER A 278 -18.79 -17.27 9.82
C SER A 278 -18.74 -15.77 10.11
N VAL A 279 -17.53 -15.30 10.39
CA VAL A 279 -17.18 -13.88 10.43
C VAL A 279 -16.46 -13.53 9.13
N ILE A 280 -16.79 -12.40 8.53
CA ILE A 280 -16.12 -11.84 7.35
C ILE A 280 -15.61 -10.43 7.67
N GLY A 281 -14.58 -9.95 6.96
CA GLY A 281 -13.94 -8.68 7.28
C GLY A 281 -13.15 -8.77 8.59
N PHE A 282 -13.37 -7.86 9.54
CA PHE A 282 -12.82 -7.87 10.91
C PHE A 282 -11.29 -7.87 11.00
N HIS A 283 -10.68 -6.74 10.68
CA HIS A 283 -9.24 -6.49 10.71
C HIS A 283 -8.84 -5.34 11.65
N GLY A 284 -9.80 -4.63 12.26
CA GLY A 284 -9.54 -3.52 13.17
C GLY A 284 -9.21 -3.95 14.60
N TRP A 285 -8.02 -3.63 15.07
CA TRP A 285 -7.55 -4.01 16.40
C TRP A 285 -8.30 -3.31 17.54
N LEU A 286 -8.73 -2.06 17.35
CA LEU A 286 -9.52 -1.30 18.33
C LEU A 286 -10.89 -1.95 18.56
N PHE A 287 -11.54 -2.40 17.49
CA PHE A 287 -12.81 -3.11 17.59
C PHE A 287 -12.62 -4.49 18.23
N PHE A 288 -11.55 -5.21 17.85
CA PHE A 288 -11.19 -6.48 18.50
C PHE A 288 -11.05 -6.29 20.02
N TYR A 289 -10.26 -5.31 20.45
CA TYR A 289 -10.10 -4.97 21.86
C TYR A 289 -11.45 -4.68 22.52
N ALA A 290 -12.30 -3.85 21.91
CA ALA A 290 -13.61 -3.51 22.46
C ALA A 290 -14.52 -4.73 22.62
N GLN A 291 -14.53 -5.66 21.65
CA GLN A 291 -15.31 -6.90 21.73
C GLN A 291 -14.75 -7.88 22.79
N GLU A 292 -13.42 -7.93 22.95
CA GLU A 292 -12.77 -8.73 23.99
C GLU A 292 -13.11 -8.22 25.40
N GLN A 293 -13.11 -6.91 25.61
CA GLN A 293 -13.53 -6.32 26.90
C GLN A 293 -15.00 -6.57 27.23
N GLN A 294 -15.83 -6.84 26.23
CA GLN A 294 -17.25 -7.23 26.40
C GLN A 294 -17.43 -8.74 26.61
N GLY A 295 -16.36 -9.54 26.59
CA GLY A 295 -16.43 -11.00 26.66
C GLY A 295 -17.03 -11.66 25.43
N ARG A 296 -17.07 -10.94 24.30
CA ARG A 296 -17.63 -11.41 23.03
C ARG A 296 -16.58 -11.99 22.08
N MET A 297 -15.31 -11.70 22.36
CA MET A 297 -14.16 -12.18 21.59
C MET A 297 -13.41 -13.26 22.36
N ASP A 298 -13.05 -14.31 21.65
CA ASP A 298 -12.25 -15.43 22.12
C ASP A 298 -11.07 -15.61 21.15
N TYR A 299 -9.89 -15.12 21.56
CA TYR A 299 -8.66 -15.21 20.78
C TYR A 299 -8.11 -16.63 20.85
N LEU A 300 -7.87 -17.28 19.70
CA LEU A 300 -7.46 -18.69 19.64
C LEU A 300 -5.95 -18.89 19.45
N GLY A 301 -5.18 -17.82 19.28
CA GLY A 301 -3.73 -17.86 19.04
C GLY A 301 -3.31 -17.25 17.71
N TYR A 302 -1.99 -17.15 17.53
CA TYR A 302 -1.39 -16.55 16.33
C TYR A 302 -1.03 -17.61 15.29
N LYS A 303 -1.05 -17.21 14.02
CA LYS A 303 -0.52 -17.98 12.87
C LYS A 303 0.86 -17.45 12.48
N ALA A 304 0.95 -16.13 12.31
CA ALA A 304 2.18 -15.43 12.04
C ALA A 304 2.13 -14.06 12.71
N PHE A 305 3.28 -13.46 12.97
CA PHE A 305 3.34 -12.06 13.37
C PHE A 305 4.66 -11.42 12.94
N ARG A 306 4.68 -10.08 12.89
CA ARG A 306 5.87 -9.25 12.78
C ARG A 306 5.85 -8.22 13.89
N ASN A 307 6.92 -8.17 14.67
CA ASN A 307 7.09 -7.14 15.69
C ASN A 307 7.81 -5.95 15.05
N LEU A 308 7.14 -4.79 15.01
CA LEU A 308 7.66 -3.56 14.42
C LEU A 308 8.27 -2.65 15.50
N THR A 309 8.90 -3.27 16.51
CA THR A 309 9.53 -2.61 17.65
C THR A 309 8.52 -1.78 18.46
N ASP A 310 8.65 -0.46 18.46
CA ASP A 310 7.81 0.47 19.21
C ASP A 310 6.58 0.94 18.43
N LYS A 311 6.46 0.50 17.16
CA LYS A 311 5.35 0.80 16.25
C LYS A 311 4.22 -0.22 16.27
N GLY A 312 4.34 -1.26 17.12
CA GLY A 312 3.31 -2.27 17.33
C GLY A 312 3.58 -3.60 16.64
N ILE A 313 2.53 -4.38 16.41
CA ILE A 313 2.62 -5.76 15.92
C ILE A 313 1.62 -5.97 14.78
N LEU A 314 2.12 -6.45 13.64
CA LEU A 314 1.29 -7.06 12.62
C LEU A 314 1.02 -8.51 13.02
N LEU A 315 -0.23 -8.84 13.31
CA LEU A 315 -0.65 -10.14 13.82
C LEU A 315 -1.59 -10.82 12.84
N GLU A 316 -1.22 -12.01 12.38
CA GLU A 316 -2.15 -12.95 11.76
C GLU A 316 -2.66 -13.93 12.83
N ASN A 317 -3.98 -14.04 12.98
CA ASN A 317 -4.62 -14.80 14.05
C ASN A 317 -5.89 -15.56 13.64
N SER A 318 -6.40 -16.35 14.57
CA SER A 318 -7.76 -16.89 14.56
C SER A 318 -8.48 -16.51 15.84
N PHE A 319 -9.80 -16.36 15.76
CA PHE A 319 -10.65 -16.03 16.92
C PHE A 319 -12.09 -16.49 16.71
N ASN A 320 -12.85 -16.57 17.80
CA ASN A 320 -14.31 -16.63 17.76
C ASN A 320 -14.90 -15.29 18.19
N TRP A 321 -15.90 -14.82 17.46
CA TRP A 321 -16.70 -13.64 17.84
C TRP A 321 -18.17 -14.05 17.97
N ASP A 322 -18.72 -13.90 19.17
CA ASP A 322 -20.05 -14.40 19.56
C ASP A 322 -20.27 -15.88 19.15
N GLY A 323 -19.26 -16.71 19.36
CA GLY A 323 -19.29 -18.14 19.04
C GLY A 323 -19.12 -18.49 17.55
N LYS A 324 -18.90 -17.50 16.67
CA LYS A 324 -18.62 -17.72 15.24
C LYS A 324 -17.13 -17.61 14.97
N LYS A 325 -16.56 -18.64 14.36
CA LYS A 325 -15.13 -18.71 14.08
C LYS A 325 -14.73 -17.85 12.89
N LYS A 326 -13.61 -17.14 13.06
CA LYS A 326 -12.80 -16.57 11.99
C LYS A 326 -11.47 -17.33 11.92
N PRO A 327 -11.24 -18.13 10.87
CA PRO A 327 -10.06 -19.00 10.80
C PRO A 327 -8.75 -18.21 10.59
N ILE A 328 -8.82 -17.10 9.85
CA ILE A 328 -7.68 -16.23 9.57
C ILE A 328 -8.16 -14.77 9.60
N SER A 329 -7.46 -13.94 10.35
CA SER A 329 -7.50 -12.49 10.25
C SER A 329 -6.10 -11.92 10.39
N SER A 330 -5.94 -10.68 9.95
CA SER A 330 -4.73 -9.89 10.17
C SER A 330 -5.11 -8.56 10.82
N MET A 331 -4.36 -8.11 11.80
CA MET A 331 -4.54 -6.81 12.46
C MET A 331 -3.20 -6.13 12.65
N PHE A 332 -3.16 -4.79 12.54
CA PHE A 332 -1.99 -4.00 12.90
C PHE A 332 -2.18 -3.40 14.29
N ILE A 333 -1.86 -4.18 15.32
CA ILE A 333 -2.06 -3.77 16.72
C ILE A 333 -1.09 -2.64 17.07
N GLY A 334 -1.65 -1.48 17.37
CA GLY A 334 -0.90 -0.28 17.77
C GLY A 334 -0.89 0.83 16.71
N ALA A 335 -1.24 0.52 15.46
CA ALA A 335 -1.40 1.54 14.42
C ALA A 335 -2.57 2.49 14.74
N SER A 336 -2.45 3.75 14.35
CA SER A 336 -3.57 4.70 14.42
C SER A 336 -4.63 4.42 13.36
N PRO A 337 -5.91 4.81 13.60
CA PRO A 337 -6.97 4.67 12.60
C PRO A 337 -6.63 5.33 11.26
N GLU A 338 -6.02 6.52 11.30
CA GLU A 338 -5.62 7.27 10.12
C GLU A 338 -4.48 6.61 9.33
N LEU A 339 -3.53 5.93 9.99
CA LEU A 339 -2.47 5.17 9.31
C LEU A 339 -3.04 3.98 8.55
N GLU A 340 -3.84 3.14 9.21
CA GLU A 340 -4.44 1.96 8.56
C GLU A 340 -5.32 2.38 7.37
N MET A 341 -6.19 3.37 7.59
CA MET A 341 -7.09 3.87 6.55
C MET A 341 -6.33 4.53 5.38
N ALA A 342 -5.23 5.26 5.64
CA ALA A 342 -4.41 5.85 4.59
C ALA A 342 -3.67 4.79 3.76
N LEU A 343 -3.04 3.79 4.40
CA LEU A 343 -2.36 2.69 3.70
C LEU A 343 -3.33 1.92 2.80
N PHE A 344 -4.51 1.58 3.34
CA PHE A 344 -5.54 0.88 2.57
C PHE A 344 -6.08 1.74 1.41
N THR A 345 -6.30 3.04 1.62
CA THR A 345 -6.75 3.96 0.56
C THR A 345 -5.71 4.09 -0.55
N VAL A 346 -4.44 4.27 -0.21
CA VAL A 346 -3.36 4.39 -1.20
C VAL A 346 -3.27 3.13 -2.03
N CYS A 347 -3.31 1.96 -1.40
CA CYS A 347 -3.31 0.69 -2.10
C CYS A 347 -4.57 0.47 -2.94
N PHE A 348 -5.75 0.83 -2.43
CA PHE A 348 -7.00 0.73 -3.20
C PHE A 348 -6.97 1.60 -4.46
N VAL A 349 -6.42 2.81 -4.37
CA VAL A 349 -6.32 3.75 -5.51
C VAL A 349 -5.21 3.33 -6.48
N ALA A 350 -4.03 2.94 -5.98
CA ALA A 350 -2.87 2.64 -6.81
C ALA A 350 -2.89 1.21 -7.39
N ARG A 351 -3.58 0.27 -6.73
CA ARG A 351 -3.64 -1.16 -7.03
C ARG A 351 -5.06 -1.71 -6.80
N PRO A 352 -6.10 -1.19 -7.47
CA PRO A 352 -7.48 -1.62 -7.25
C PRO A 352 -7.64 -3.12 -7.54
N GLY A 353 -7.92 -3.91 -6.50
CA GLY A 353 -8.08 -5.37 -6.63
C GLY A 353 -6.78 -6.14 -6.89
N LEU A 354 -5.62 -5.49 -6.79
CA LEU A 354 -4.31 -6.10 -6.97
C LEU A 354 -3.53 -6.08 -5.65
N SER A 355 -2.63 -7.04 -5.49
CA SER A 355 -1.73 -7.08 -4.34
C SER A 355 -0.84 -5.83 -4.33
N CYS A 356 -0.85 -5.10 -3.22
CA CYS A 356 -0.15 -3.84 -3.04
C CYS A 356 1.08 -4.05 -2.15
N PRO A 357 2.31 -4.08 -2.71
CA PRO A 357 3.50 -4.31 -1.91
C PRO A 357 3.82 -3.07 -1.07
N ILE A 358 3.99 -3.27 0.22
CA ILE A 358 4.37 -2.23 1.17
C ILE A 358 5.54 -2.69 2.03
N ARG A 359 6.12 -1.76 2.79
CA ARG A 359 7.11 -2.06 3.81
C ARG A 359 6.73 -1.31 5.09
N LEU A 360 6.81 -1.99 6.22
CA LEU A 360 6.51 -1.43 7.54
C LEU A 360 7.57 -1.90 8.54
N GLY A 361 8.29 -0.99 9.19
CA GLY A 361 9.33 -1.31 10.18
C GLY A 361 10.47 -2.17 9.63
N GLY A 362 10.80 -2.01 8.34
CA GLY A 362 11.78 -2.81 7.61
C GLY A 362 11.24 -4.12 7.01
N GLU A 363 10.04 -4.55 7.42
CA GLU A 363 9.42 -5.80 6.97
C GLU A 363 8.64 -5.59 5.68
N GLY A 364 8.93 -6.39 4.65
CA GLY A 364 8.15 -6.40 3.41
C GLY A 364 6.90 -7.26 3.54
N LEU A 365 5.74 -6.70 3.19
CA LEU A 365 4.46 -7.40 3.17
C LEU A 365 3.53 -6.80 2.11
N HIS A 366 2.30 -7.30 2.02
CA HIS A 366 1.32 -6.80 1.06
C HIS A 366 0.05 -6.30 1.75
N VAL A 367 -0.59 -5.30 1.18
CA VAL A 367 -1.99 -4.98 1.44
C VAL A 367 -2.82 -5.59 0.32
N GLU A 368 -3.84 -6.33 0.70
CA GLU A 368 -4.85 -6.82 -0.23
C GLU A 368 -6.09 -5.95 -0.13
N THR A 369 -6.62 -5.50 -1.27
CA THR A 369 -7.89 -4.77 -1.33
C THR A 369 -8.83 -5.43 -2.31
N HIS A 370 -10.12 -5.40 -2.02
CA HIS A 370 -11.16 -5.81 -2.96
C HIS A 370 -12.07 -4.63 -3.28
N VAL A 371 -12.38 -4.47 -4.56
CA VAL A 371 -13.27 -3.42 -5.06
C VAL A 371 -14.70 -3.94 -5.08
N MET A 372 -15.62 -3.14 -4.55
CA MET A 372 -17.06 -3.35 -4.66
C MET A 372 -17.66 -2.23 -5.51
N GLU A 373 -18.20 -2.57 -6.67
CA GLU A 373 -18.87 -1.61 -7.55
C GLU A 373 -20.35 -1.49 -7.16
N TYR A 374 -20.79 -0.29 -6.82
CA TYR A 374 -22.19 -0.03 -6.49
C TYR A 374 -22.59 1.39 -6.84
N ALA A 375 -23.79 1.57 -7.39
CA ALA A 375 -24.34 2.87 -7.80
C ALA A 375 -23.43 3.72 -8.71
N GLY A 376 -22.48 3.11 -9.44
CA GLY A 376 -21.53 3.80 -10.32
C GLY A 376 -20.25 4.28 -9.62
N GLU A 377 -20.07 3.93 -8.35
CA GLU A 377 -18.89 4.25 -7.54
C GLU A 377 -18.15 2.97 -7.11
N SER A 378 -16.84 3.10 -6.91
CA SER A 378 -15.98 2.02 -6.42
C SER A 378 -15.78 2.15 -4.90
N HIS A 379 -16.26 1.17 -4.15
CA HIS A 379 -16.17 1.11 -2.69
C HIS A 379 -15.13 0.08 -2.23
N VAL A 380 -14.60 0.25 -1.02
CA VAL A 380 -13.78 -0.78 -0.38
C VAL A 380 -14.68 -1.95 0.00
N GLY A 381 -14.53 -3.07 -0.70
CA GLY A 381 -15.17 -4.34 -0.37
C GLY A 381 -14.50 -5.01 0.82
N THR A 382 -13.17 -5.04 0.85
CA THR A 382 -12.36 -5.41 2.01
C THR A 382 -10.94 -4.87 1.83
N ALA A 383 -10.18 -4.76 2.91
CA ALA A 383 -8.79 -4.35 2.92
C ALA A 383 -8.09 -4.97 4.14
N PHE A 384 -6.91 -5.57 3.95
CA PHE A 384 -6.17 -6.19 5.05
C PHE A 384 -4.68 -6.38 4.73
N PHE A 385 -3.87 -6.56 5.78
CA PHE A 385 -2.44 -6.85 5.66
C PHE A 385 -2.20 -8.35 5.44
N ASN A 386 -1.63 -8.73 4.30
CA ASN A 386 -1.13 -10.08 4.07
C ASN A 386 0.31 -10.20 4.58
N ILE A 387 0.47 -10.84 5.74
CA ILE A 387 1.73 -10.95 6.50
C ILE A 387 2.55 -12.19 6.06
N SER A 388 1.87 -13.25 5.63
CA SER A 388 2.49 -14.57 5.44
C SER A 388 2.99 -14.81 4.02
N GLY A 389 2.55 -14.03 3.04
CA GLY A 389 3.01 -14.10 1.64
C GLY A 389 2.38 -15.25 0.88
#